data_AF-B0XTT7-F1
#
_entry.id   AF-B0XTT7-F1
#
_cell.length_a   1.000
_cell.length_b   1.000
_cell.length_c   1.000
_cell.angle_alpha   90.00
_cell.angle_beta   90.00
_cell.angle_gamma   90.00
#
_symmetry.space_group_name_H-M   'P 1'
#
loop_
_entity.id
_entity.type
_entity.pdbx_description
1 polymer ?
#
loop_
_entity_poly.entity_id
_entity_poly.type
_entity_poly.pdbx_seq_one_letter_code
_entity_poly.pdbx_strand_id
1 'polypeptide(L)'
;MSGRFVRSSKYRHVFGRPTRKDQCYDNLRISKNAWDTNLVKVNPRYLSVNWEAGGGGAFAVIPLEERGKLPERIPLFRGHTAVVLDTDWNPFNDDLIASGSDDGKVLLWRVPEGFTLRPDVEPDEIQDIAPVGKLSGHPKLVPLVPSQFCLWKIGHVLFNPAAENILATASGDFTVKIWDIEAGASKLTLNLGDIVQSQAWSANGSLLVTTSRDKKLRIWDVRQERPAHETQGHSGAKNSRVVWLGERDRVATTGFSKMSDRQLALWDIRAPREPINGFKTLDSISGVCMPFWDDGTQCLYLAGRGDGNIRYFELENDKFEFLAEYKSADPQRGIAFMPKRGVNPHENEVTRAFKTVNDSYIEPISFIVPRRSENFQDDIYPPTVGLKPAMGPSEWFAGKEAIPPKISMASVYEGEGLKEVTGVQEQPTPTTSAPEPKPAEPVAAKKVAEPVPTPAPVVKPEVSMKEQGASMAAMVNKFADKEDDAEPVDDDSSFEEIPKPTERAARSADNASPSIKTSPWQQKEEAKSQASPAPASPVVPERSTPTVPTPTTTTPPPSAGSTLQAGAAVAADAVQREVSAIKDLLAEQTKIIASQAEQMQNLTAEIESLKAKLG
;
A
#
# COMPACT_ATOMS: atom_id res chain seq x y z
N MET A 1 10.29 16.02 42.94
CA MET A 1 10.30 15.83 41.48
C MET A 1 9.95 14.38 41.19
N SER A 2 8.76 14.13 40.64
CA SER A 2 8.35 12.80 40.20
C SER A 2 9.29 12.37 39.08
N GLY A 3 10.15 11.39 39.35
CA GLY A 3 10.99 10.78 38.33
C GLY A 3 10.08 10.12 37.31
N ARG A 4 9.85 10.83 36.19
CA ARG A 4 9.11 10.28 35.06
C ARG A 4 9.91 9.10 34.54
N PHE A 5 9.53 7.88 34.92
CA PHE A 5 10.09 6.65 34.36
C PHE A 5 9.93 6.73 32.83
N VAL A 6 11.03 6.97 32.14
CA VAL A 6 11.06 7.01 30.68
C VAL A 6 11.01 5.56 30.20
N ARG A 7 10.00 5.21 29.38
CA ARG A 7 9.92 3.89 28.75
C ARG A 7 11.24 3.59 28.03
N SER A 8 11.85 2.46 28.37
CA SER A 8 13.03 1.96 27.67
C SER A 8 12.58 1.38 26.33
N SER A 9 13.12 1.90 25.24
CA SER A 9 12.89 1.36 23.89
C SER A 9 14.19 1.50 23.12
N LYS A 10 14.59 0.42 22.45
CA LYS A 10 15.75 0.40 21.54
C LYS A 10 15.56 1.35 20.37
N TYR A 11 14.30 1.63 20.00
CA TYR A 11 13.93 2.38 18.82
C TYR A 11 13.48 3.82 19.12
N ARG A 12 13.54 4.25 20.38
CA ARG A 12 13.16 5.60 20.84
C ARG A 12 13.80 6.73 20.04
N HIS A 13 15.06 6.52 19.62
CA HIS A 13 15.88 7.52 18.94
C HIS A 13 16.12 7.20 17.47
N VAL A 14 15.31 6.31 16.87
CA VAL A 14 15.32 6.13 15.42
C VAL A 14 15.06 7.47 14.75
N PHE A 15 15.86 7.79 13.74
CA PHE A 15 15.66 8.98 12.93
C PHE A 15 15.76 8.64 11.44
N GLY A 16 14.95 9.33 10.62
CA GLY A 16 15.02 9.24 9.17
C GLY A 16 16.09 10.17 8.62
N ARG A 17 17.06 9.64 7.89
CA ARG A 17 18.09 10.38 7.17
C ARG A 17 17.75 10.38 5.67
N PRO A 18 17.40 11.54 5.08
CA PRO A 18 17.16 11.63 3.64
C PRO A 18 18.46 11.44 2.87
N THR A 19 18.33 10.88 1.68
CA THR A 19 19.43 10.77 0.73
C THR A 19 19.67 12.12 0.06
N ARG A 20 20.92 12.43 -0.29
CA ARG A 20 21.23 13.65 -1.04
C ARG A 20 20.61 13.57 -2.44
N LYS A 21 20.21 14.72 -3.00
CA LYS A 21 19.47 14.77 -4.27
C LYS A 21 20.21 14.10 -5.44
N ASP A 22 21.53 14.14 -5.47
CA ASP A 22 22.38 13.49 -6.49
C ASP A 22 22.32 11.95 -6.42
N GLN A 23 21.94 11.40 -5.27
CA GLN A 23 21.76 9.97 -5.04
C GLN A 23 20.28 9.54 -5.03
N CYS A 24 19.36 10.44 -5.38
CA CYS A 24 17.95 10.14 -5.62
C CYS A 24 17.73 9.61 -7.05
N TYR A 25 16.55 9.05 -7.32
CA TYR A 25 16.15 8.66 -8.67
C TYR A 25 15.38 9.82 -9.29
N ASP A 26 16.01 10.56 -10.20
CA ASP A 26 15.44 11.76 -10.82
C ASP A 26 15.02 11.51 -12.27
N ASN A 27 14.25 12.43 -12.85
CA ASN A 27 13.66 12.36 -14.19
C ASN A 27 12.62 11.23 -14.36
N LEU A 28 11.80 11.01 -13.33
CA LEU A 28 10.71 10.03 -13.34
C LEU A 28 9.39 10.65 -13.82
N ARG A 29 8.52 9.83 -14.40
CA ARG A 29 7.14 10.20 -14.76
C ARG A 29 6.17 9.36 -13.95
N ILE A 30 6.05 9.66 -12.66
CA ILE A 30 5.23 8.86 -11.74
C ILE A 30 3.75 9.05 -12.09
N SER A 31 3.02 7.95 -12.22
CA SER A 31 1.59 7.93 -12.61
C SER A 31 0.76 8.83 -11.71
N LYS A 32 0.09 9.85 -12.25
CA LYS A 32 -0.75 10.81 -11.51
C LYS A 32 -2.14 10.28 -11.14
N ASN A 33 -2.35 8.98 -11.28
CA ASN A 33 -3.65 8.38 -11.04
C ASN A 33 -4.16 8.63 -9.60
N ALA A 34 -5.47 8.81 -9.48
CA ALA A 34 -6.14 9.09 -8.23
C ALA A 34 -6.39 7.85 -7.37
N TRP A 35 -6.26 6.64 -7.93
CA TRP A 35 -6.48 5.41 -7.18
C TRP A 35 -5.56 5.29 -5.96
N ASP A 36 -6.10 4.86 -4.83
CA ASP A 36 -5.37 4.80 -3.57
C ASP A 36 -4.53 3.52 -3.48
N THR A 37 -3.36 3.54 -4.12
CA THR A 37 -2.28 2.54 -3.91
C THR A 37 -1.04 3.20 -3.35
N ASN A 38 0.07 2.46 -3.27
CA ASN A 38 1.35 2.99 -2.81
C ASN A 38 2.17 3.62 -3.95
N LEU A 39 1.76 3.42 -5.22
CA LEU A 39 2.38 3.85 -6.50
C LEU A 39 3.79 3.33 -6.78
N VAL A 40 4.52 2.96 -5.74
CA VAL A 40 5.87 2.43 -5.78
C VAL A 40 5.93 1.20 -4.89
N LYS A 41 6.74 0.21 -5.28
CA LYS A 41 7.10 -0.96 -4.48
C LYS A 41 8.56 -1.29 -4.69
N VAL A 42 9.22 -1.82 -3.68
CA VAL A 42 10.66 -2.07 -3.72
C VAL A 42 10.98 -3.48 -3.21
N ASN A 43 11.99 -4.09 -3.80
CA ASN A 43 12.69 -5.24 -3.26
C ASN A 43 14.19 -4.91 -3.19
N PRO A 44 15.07 -5.79 -2.68
CA PRO A 44 16.50 -5.50 -2.53
C PRO A 44 17.29 -5.27 -3.81
N ARG A 45 16.72 -5.54 -4.99
CA ARG A 45 17.38 -5.36 -6.29
C ARG A 45 16.79 -4.22 -7.12
N TYR A 46 15.47 -4.04 -7.03
CA TYR A 46 14.69 -3.22 -7.93
C TYR A 46 13.61 -2.39 -7.22
N LEU A 47 13.36 -1.20 -7.77
CA LEU A 47 12.26 -0.31 -7.43
C LEU A 47 11.25 -0.28 -8.58
N SER A 48 10.03 -0.71 -8.33
CA SER A 48 8.89 -0.58 -9.23
C SER A 48 8.22 0.78 -9.04
N VAL A 49 7.92 1.47 -10.14
CA VAL A 49 7.27 2.78 -10.16
C VAL A 49 6.16 2.77 -11.20
N ASN A 50 4.90 2.97 -10.77
CA ASN A 50 3.78 3.12 -11.69
C ASN A 50 4.00 4.35 -12.56
N TRP A 51 3.90 4.20 -13.89
CA TRP A 51 4.37 5.19 -14.84
C TRP A 51 3.24 5.91 -15.57
N GLU A 52 3.39 7.21 -15.80
CA GLU A 52 2.49 8.01 -16.63
C GLU A 52 2.84 7.80 -18.12
N ALA A 53 2.33 6.72 -18.70
CA ALA A 53 2.52 6.40 -20.11
C ALA A 53 1.58 7.21 -21.02
N GLY A 54 2.10 7.64 -22.18
CA GLY A 54 1.29 8.20 -23.26
C GLY A 54 0.54 7.09 -24.01
N GLY A 55 -0.62 6.68 -23.49
CA GLY A 55 -1.44 5.60 -24.04
C GLY A 55 -1.10 4.21 -23.47
N GLY A 56 -2.13 3.42 -23.16
CA GLY A 56 -1.99 2.12 -22.50
C GLY A 56 -1.63 2.22 -21.02
N GLY A 57 -1.03 1.17 -20.47
CA GLY A 57 -0.43 1.16 -19.14
C GLY A 57 0.96 0.57 -19.13
N ALA A 58 1.84 1.22 -18.38
CA ALA A 58 3.19 0.75 -18.13
C ALA A 58 3.62 1.10 -16.70
N PHE A 59 4.67 0.44 -16.24
CA PHE A 59 5.43 0.83 -15.04
C PHE A 59 6.92 0.72 -15.34
N ALA A 60 7.73 1.44 -14.59
CA ALA A 60 9.19 1.35 -14.65
C ALA A 60 9.67 0.40 -13.56
N VAL A 61 10.74 -0.34 -13.86
CA VAL A 61 11.53 -1.08 -12.88
C VAL A 61 12.91 -0.45 -12.89
N ILE A 62 13.43 -0.04 -11.73
CA ILE A 62 14.67 0.71 -11.60
C ILE A 62 15.63 -0.12 -10.74
N PRO A 63 16.78 -0.59 -11.26
CA PRO A 63 17.81 -1.20 -10.43
C PRO A 63 18.27 -0.24 -9.34
N LEU A 64 18.38 -0.70 -8.10
CA LEU A 64 18.68 0.18 -6.96
C LEU A 64 20.07 0.85 -7.04
N GLU A 65 20.98 0.24 -7.79
CA GLU A 65 22.33 0.73 -8.03
C GLU A 65 22.35 1.91 -9.02
N GLU A 66 21.37 2.00 -9.91
CA GLU A 66 21.28 3.04 -10.94
C GLU A 66 20.62 4.32 -10.43
N ARG A 67 21.35 5.04 -9.58
CA ARG A 67 20.91 6.32 -8.98
C ARG A 67 21.24 7.53 -9.85
N GLY A 68 20.68 8.68 -9.47
CA GLY A 68 20.89 9.96 -10.14
C GLY A 68 19.84 10.25 -11.20
N LYS A 69 20.19 11.12 -12.14
CA LYS A 69 19.30 11.50 -13.25
C LYS A 69 19.20 10.36 -14.26
N LEU A 70 18.01 9.78 -14.39
CA LEU A 70 17.75 8.71 -15.35
C LEU A 70 17.59 9.25 -16.78
N PRO A 71 17.89 8.43 -17.80
CA PRO A 71 17.64 8.79 -19.21
C PRO A 71 16.19 9.19 -19.46
N GLU A 72 15.94 10.02 -20.49
CA GLU A 72 14.58 10.44 -20.84
C GLU A 72 13.73 9.28 -21.37
N ARG A 73 14.35 8.38 -22.13
CA ARG A 73 13.75 7.14 -22.58
C ARG A 73 14.42 5.97 -21.85
N ILE A 74 13.59 5.19 -21.17
CA ILE A 74 13.99 3.98 -20.43
C ILE A 74 13.14 2.81 -20.90
N PRO A 75 13.65 1.57 -20.82
CA PRO A 75 12.84 0.39 -21.12
C PRO A 75 11.73 0.25 -20.07
N LEU A 76 10.47 0.24 -20.52
CA LEU A 76 9.30 0.13 -19.64
C LEU A 76 8.69 -1.27 -19.70
N PHE A 77 8.02 -1.66 -18.63
CA PHE A 77 7.22 -2.88 -18.59
C PHE A 77 5.84 -2.53 -19.14
N ARG A 78 5.64 -2.79 -20.44
CA ARG A 78 4.47 -2.37 -21.20
C ARG A 78 3.70 -3.56 -21.76
N GLY A 79 2.39 -3.52 -21.61
CA GLY A 79 1.50 -4.59 -22.07
C GLY A 79 0.05 -4.42 -21.62
N HIS A 80 -0.19 -3.62 -20.59
CA HIS A 80 -1.54 -3.21 -20.23
C HIS A 80 -2.12 -2.25 -21.26
N THR A 81 -3.43 -2.37 -21.48
CA THR A 81 -4.18 -1.48 -22.39
C THR A 81 -4.72 -0.23 -21.70
N ALA A 82 -4.58 -0.12 -20.39
CA ALA A 82 -4.97 1.05 -19.58
C ALA A 82 -4.03 1.20 -18.38
N VAL A 83 -4.14 2.30 -17.64
CA VAL A 83 -3.20 2.68 -16.57
C VAL A 83 -2.97 1.57 -15.54
N VAL A 84 -1.72 1.42 -15.09
CA VAL A 84 -1.36 0.49 -14.00
C VAL A 84 -1.75 1.13 -12.67
N LEU A 85 -2.50 0.39 -11.87
CA LEU A 85 -3.04 0.83 -10.58
C LEU A 85 -2.12 0.41 -9.43
N ASP A 86 -1.66 -0.84 -9.44
CA ASP A 86 -0.82 -1.42 -8.39
C ASP A 86 0.22 -2.38 -8.96
N THR A 87 1.33 -2.50 -8.26
CA THR A 87 2.37 -3.49 -8.53
C THR A 87 2.80 -4.14 -7.23
N ASP A 88 3.19 -5.40 -7.28
CA ASP A 88 3.72 -6.10 -6.10
C ASP A 88 4.79 -7.11 -6.52
N TRP A 89 5.87 -7.16 -5.74
CA TRP A 89 6.98 -8.08 -5.97
C TRP A 89 6.67 -9.42 -5.33
N ASN A 90 7.09 -10.51 -5.96
CA ASN A 90 7.04 -11.82 -5.32
C ASN A 90 8.01 -11.83 -4.12
N PRO A 91 7.56 -12.19 -2.91
CA PRO A 91 8.41 -12.19 -1.72
C PRO A 91 9.58 -13.17 -1.79
N PHE A 92 9.45 -14.23 -2.60
CA PHE A 92 10.42 -15.32 -2.74
C PHE A 92 11.27 -15.22 -4.00
N ASN A 93 10.89 -14.37 -4.96
CA ASN A 93 11.60 -14.19 -6.23
C ASN A 93 11.70 -12.72 -6.60
N ASP A 94 12.91 -12.18 -6.53
CA ASP A 94 13.20 -10.76 -6.77
C ASP A 94 12.98 -10.31 -8.21
N ASP A 95 12.96 -11.24 -9.15
CA ASP A 95 12.82 -10.92 -10.56
C ASP A 95 11.36 -11.01 -11.01
N LEU A 96 10.45 -11.53 -10.20
CA LEU A 96 9.04 -11.68 -10.54
C LEU A 96 8.19 -10.56 -9.91
N ILE A 97 7.42 -9.87 -10.74
CA ILE A 97 6.48 -8.84 -10.32
C ILE A 97 5.12 -9.05 -10.96
N ALA A 98 4.06 -8.75 -10.23
CA ALA A 98 2.69 -8.72 -10.72
C ALA A 98 2.19 -7.28 -10.81
N SER A 99 1.38 -6.98 -11.83
CA SER A 99 0.75 -5.67 -11.98
C SER A 99 -0.76 -5.79 -12.20
N GLY A 100 -1.51 -4.91 -11.55
CA GLY A 100 -2.96 -4.74 -11.74
C GLY A 100 -3.25 -3.43 -12.46
N SER A 101 -4.20 -3.47 -13.38
CA SER A 101 -4.53 -2.32 -14.24
C SER A 101 -6.03 -2.04 -14.27
N ASP A 102 -6.35 -0.83 -14.71
CA ASP A 102 -7.69 -0.40 -15.09
C ASP A 102 -8.29 -1.25 -16.23
N ASP A 103 -7.46 -1.95 -17.02
CA ASP A 103 -7.92 -2.83 -18.10
C ASP A 103 -8.53 -4.17 -17.63
N GLY A 104 -8.55 -4.40 -16.32
CA GLY A 104 -9.08 -5.61 -15.70
C GLY A 104 -8.26 -6.87 -15.90
N LYS A 105 -6.98 -6.72 -16.20
CA LYS A 105 -6.04 -7.83 -16.30
C LYS A 105 -5.01 -7.72 -15.19
N VAL A 106 -4.57 -8.88 -14.73
CA VAL A 106 -3.30 -8.99 -14.01
C VAL A 106 -2.27 -9.57 -14.96
N LEU A 107 -1.14 -8.88 -15.07
CA LEU A 107 0.00 -9.33 -15.85
C LEU A 107 1.14 -9.68 -14.91
N LEU A 108 1.87 -10.73 -15.27
CA LEU A 108 3.07 -11.18 -14.60
C LEU A 108 4.26 -10.81 -15.46
N TRP A 109 5.34 -10.36 -14.82
CA TRP A 109 6.54 -9.91 -15.49
C TRP A 109 7.76 -10.51 -14.83
N ARG A 110 8.78 -10.75 -15.64
CA ARG A 110 10.10 -11.15 -15.18
C ARG A 110 11.10 -10.09 -15.59
N VAL A 111 11.89 -9.62 -14.64
CA VAL A 111 13.01 -8.73 -14.92
C VAL A 111 14.10 -9.54 -15.65
N PRO A 112 14.56 -9.11 -16.84
CA PRO A 112 15.63 -9.80 -17.54
C PRO A 112 16.93 -9.83 -16.74
N GLU A 113 17.75 -10.85 -16.97
CA GLU A 113 19.10 -10.90 -16.40
C GLU A 113 19.96 -9.76 -16.98
N GLY A 114 20.73 -9.08 -16.12
CA GLY A 114 21.53 -7.92 -16.52
C GLY A 114 20.70 -6.69 -16.92
N PHE A 115 19.43 -6.62 -16.55
CA PHE A 115 18.56 -5.49 -16.86
C PHE A 115 19.12 -4.16 -16.36
N THR A 116 19.24 -3.19 -17.28
CA THR A 116 19.73 -1.83 -17.03
C THR A 116 18.81 -0.79 -17.66
N LEU A 117 18.77 0.42 -17.09
CA LEU A 117 18.05 1.55 -17.70
C LEU A 117 18.90 2.33 -18.69
N ARG A 118 20.19 2.00 -18.80
CA ARG A 118 21.17 2.67 -19.66
C ARG A 118 21.76 1.68 -20.68
N PRO A 119 20.93 1.06 -21.54
CA PRO A 119 21.44 0.13 -22.54
C PRO A 119 22.34 0.87 -23.55
N ASP A 120 23.38 0.19 -24.04
CA ASP A 120 24.30 0.68 -25.08
C ASP A 120 23.63 0.62 -26.48
N VAL A 121 22.45 1.19 -26.60
CA VAL A 121 21.68 1.29 -27.85
C VAL A 121 21.15 2.71 -27.99
N GLU A 122 20.87 3.11 -29.24
CA GLU A 122 20.25 4.40 -29.49
C GLU A 122 18.89 4.49 -28.77
N PRO A 123 18.50 5.66 -28.22
CA PRO A 123 17.25 5.79 -27.49
C PRO A 123 16.04 5.29 -28.28
N ASP A 124 16.06 5.44 -29.60
CA ASP A 124 14.96 5.04 -30.46
C ASP A 124 14.75 3.52 -30.59
N GLU A 125 15.80 2.75 -30.32
CA GLU A 125 15.83 1.29 -30.40
C GLU A 125 15.55 0.61 -29.05
N ILE A 126 15.40 1.38 -27.97
CA ILE A 126 15.08 0.83 -26.64
C ILE A 126 13.71 0.12 -26.71
N GLN A 127 13.75 -1.19 -26.45
CA GLN A 127 12.61 -2.09 -26.47
C GLN A 127 11.98 -2.23 -25.08
N ASP A 128 10.65 -2.14 -25.04
CA ASP A 128 9.86 -2.38 -23.84
C ASP A 128 9.80 -3.89 -23.51
N ILE A 129 9.70 -4.21 -22.22
CA ILE A 129 9.60 -5.57 -21.70
C ILE A 129 8.15 -6.03 -21.82
N ALA A 130 7.94 -7.21 -22.39
CA ALA A 130 6.64 -7.86 -22.51
C ALA A 130 6.30 -8.71 -21.27
N PRO A 131 5.00 -8.91 -20.96
CA PRO A 131 4.59 -9.74 -19.83
C PRO A 131 4.90 -11.22 -20.11
N VAL A 132 5.31 -11.95 -19.07
CA VAL A 132 5.56 -13.41 -19.15
C VAL A 132 4.30 -14.23 -19.00
N GLY A 133 3.28 -13.67 -18.35
CA GLY A 133 2.02 -14.37 -18.08
C GLY A 133 0.88 -13.39 -17.91
N LYS A 134 -0.34 -13.90 -18.12
CA LYS A 134 -1.57 -13.14 -17.97
C LYS A 134 -2.58 -13.95 -17.18
N LEU A 135 -3.13 -13.35 -16.15
CA LEU A 135 -4.20 -13.90 -15.35
C LEU A 135 -5.50 -13.18 -15.75
N SER A 136 -6.42 -13.90 -16.39
CA SER A 136 -7.72 -13.39 -16.80
C SER A 136 -8.83 -14.28 -16.27
N GLY A 137 -9.79 -13.68 -15.56
CA GLY A 137 -10.85 -14.44 -14.88
C GLY A 137 -11.72 -13.60 -13.96
N HIS A 138 -11.55 -12.28 -13.91
CA HIS A 138 -12.66 -11.39 -13.61
C HIS A 138 -13.63 -11.46 -14.81
N PRO A 139 -14.81 -12.10 -14.65
CA PRO A 139 -15.68 -12.36 -15.79
C PRO A 139 -16.17 -11.03 -16.35
N LYS A 140 -16.13 -10.84 -17.67
CA LYS A 140 -16.86 -9.76 -18.35
C LYS A 140 -18.37 -10.04 -18.19
N LEU A 141 -18.97 -9.60 -17.09
CA LEU A 141 -20.42 -9.53 -16.99
C LEU A 141 -20.95 -8.59 -18.08
N VAL A 142 -21.68 -9.15 -19.03
CA VAL A 142 -22.51 -8.39 -19.96
C VAL A 142 -23.57 -7.67 -19.11
N PRO A 143 -23.67 -6.34 -19.15
CA PRO A 143 -24.56 -5.62 -18.24
C PRO A 143 -26.02 -5.89 -18.63
N LEU A 144 -26.75 -6.54 -17.72
CA LEU A 144 -28.23 -6.58 -17.77
C LEU A 144 -28.86 -5.26 -17.26
N VAL A 145 -28.06 -4.33 -16.72
CA VAL A 145 -28.54 -3.05 -16.18
C VAL A 145 -27.67 -1.88 -16.69
N PRO A 146 -28.22 -0.95 -17.51
CA PRO A 146 -27.46 0.15 -18.12
C PRO A 146 -26.89 1.19 -17.15
N SER A 147 -27.28 1.17 -15.86
CA SER A 147 -26.88 2.18 -14.86
C SER A 147 -25.71 1.76 -13.98
N GLN A 148 -25.17 0.54 -14.13
CA GLN A 148 -24.06 0.05 -13.34
C GLN A 148 -22.92 -0.39 -14.26
N PHE A 149 -22.19 0.59 -14.80
CA PHE A 149 -20.87 0.38 -15.39
C PHE A 149 -19.94 -0.12 -14.26
N CYS A 150 -19.96 -1.42 -14.00
CA CYS A 150 -19.01 -2.07 -13.09
C CYS A 150 -17.65 -2.05 -13.79
N LEU A 151 -16.84 -1.07 -13.40
CA LEU A 151 -15.51 -0.84 -13.93
C LEU A 151 -14.63 -2.03 -13.50
N TRP A 152 -14.15 -2.80 -14.47
CA TRP A 152 -13.30 -3.98 -14.34
C TRP A 152 -11.90 -3.70 -13.75
N LYS A 153 -11.73 -2.69 -12.91
CA LYS A 153 -10.43 -2.22 -12.43
C LYS A 153 -9.82 -3.22 -11.45
N ILE A 154 -8.56 -3.57 -11.62
CA ILE A 154 -7.81 -4.32 -10.59
C ILE A 154 -6.97 -3.34 -9.79
N GLY A 155 -7.53 -2.94 -8.66
CA GLY A 155 -7.00 -1.85 -7.84
C GLY A 155 -5.90 -2.26 -6.88
N HIS A 156 -5.82 -3.53 -6.49
CA HIS A 156 -4.79 -4.04 -5.58
C HIS A 156 -4.30 -5.41 -6.00
N VAL A 157 -2.99 -5.60 -5.91
CA VAL A 157 -2.31 -6.86 -6.17
C VAL A 157 -1.39 -7.16 -4.99
N LEU A 158 -1.49 -8.36 -4.43
CA LEU A 158 -0.74 -8.73 -3.23
C LEU A 158 -0.34 -10.21 -3.23
N PHE A 159 0.96 -10.49 -3.24
CA PHE A 159 1.47 -11.85 -3.13
C PHE A 159 1.24 -12.43 -1.73
N ASN A 160 1.04 -13.75 -1.66
CA ASN A 160 1.00 -14.45 -0.39
C ASN A 160 2.41 -14.45 0.24
N PRO A 161 2.57 -14.07 1.51
CA PRO A 161 3.87 -14.00 2.17
C PRO A 161 4.41 -15.36 2.60
N ALA A 162 3.63 -16.44 2.52
CA ALA A 162 3.99 -17.77 3.01
C ALA A 162 4.11 -18.84 1.90
N ALA A 163 3.13 -18.86 0.99
CA ALA A 163 3.05 -19.85 -0.09
C ALA A 163 3.62 -19.29 -1.39
N GLU A 164 4.39 -20.11 -2.10
CA GLU A 164 4.92 -19.74 -3.41
C GLU A 164 3.77 -19.54 -4.42
N ASN A 165 3.93 -18.59 -5.34
CA ASN A 165 3.10 -18.46 -6.54
C ASN A 165 1.58 -18.29 -6.29
N ILE A 166 1.19 -17.87 -5.07
CA ILE A 166 -0.19 -17.49 -4.73
C ILE A 166 -0.32 -15.97 -4.75
N LEU A 167 -1.34 -15.46 -5.46
CA LEU A 167 -1.60 -14.03 -5.62
C LEU A 167 -3.04 -13.67 -5.27
N ALA A 168 -3.23 -12.64 -4.45
CA ALA A 168 -4.54 -12.03 -4.20
C ALA A 168 -4.72 -10.77 -5.07
N THR A 169 -5.86 -10.66 -5.74
CA THR A 169 -6.19 -9.50 -6.56
C THR A 169 -7.55 -8.96 -6.18
N ALA A 170 -7.62 -7.68 -5.83
CA ALA A 170 -8.89 -7.02 -5.52
C ALA A 170 -9.39 -6.25 -6.75
N SER A 171 -10.62 -6.55 -7.15
CA SER A 171 -11.25 -5.98 -8.35
C SER A 171 -12.41 -5.05 -8.00
N GLY A 172 -12.72 -4.16 -8.93
CA GLY A 172 -13.89 -3.27 -8.89
C GLY A 172 -15.23 -4.00 -8.99
N ASP A 173 -15.22 -5.31 -9.27
CA ASP A 173 -16.38 -6.22 -9.19
C ASP A 173 -16.75 -6.63 -7.76
N PHE A 174 -16.13 -6.01 -6.76
CA PHE A 174 -16.33 -6.27 -5.32
C PHE A 174 -15.86 -7.66 -4.86
N THR A 175 -15.01 -8.30 -5.66
CA THR A 175 -14.41 -9.59 -5.33
C THR A 175 -12.90 -9.49 -5.10
N VAL A 176 -12.39 -10.35 -4.23
CA VAL A 176 -10.97 -10.68 -4.17
C VAL A 176 -10.80 -12.08 -4.75
N LYS A 177 -10.00 -12.20 -5.81
CA LYS A 177 -9.66 -13.49 -6.40
C LYS A 177 -8.29 -13.93 -5.93
N ILE A 178 -8.17 -15.22 -5.66
CA ILE A 178 -6.92 -15.87 -5.31
C ILE A 178 -6.50 -16.75 -6.48
N TRP A 179 -5.31 -16.47 -6.97
CA TRP A 179 -4.74 -17.08 -8.15
C TRP A 179 -3.65 -18.05 -7.77
N ASP A 180 -3.65 -19.16 -8.47
CA ASP A 180 -2.49 -20.01 -8.63
C ASP A 180 -1.77 -19.55 -9.90
N ILE A 181 -0.57 -18.98 -9.75
CA ILE A 181 0.22 -18.47 -10.87
C ILE A 181 0.70 -19.62 -11.77
N GLU A 182 1.03 -20.78 -11.19
CA GLU A 182 1.51 -21.94 -11.96
C GLU A 182 0.39 -22.55 -12.81
N ALA A 183 -0.81 -22.64 -12.24
CA ALA A 183 -1.98 -23.12 -12.96
C ALA A 183 -2.61 -22.06 -13.88
N GLY A 184 -2.24 -20.79 -13.74
CA GLY A 184 -2.80 -19.66 -14.51
C GLY A 184 -4.29 -19.42 -14.27
N ALA A 185 -4.85 -19.89 -13.16
CA ALA A 185 -6.29 -19.92 -12.91
C ALA A 185 -6.65 -19.36 -11.53
N SER A 186 -7.80 -18.68 -11.44
CA SER A 186 -8.37 -18.28 -10.15
C SER A 186 -9.00 -19.50 -9.49
N LYS A 187 -8.49 -19.89 -8.32
CA LYS A 187 -8.98 -21.06 -7.58
C LYS A 187 -10.05 -20.70 -6.56
N LEU A 188 -9.94 -19.54 -5.94
CA LEU A 188 -10.86 -19.07 -4.89
C LEU A 188 -11.37 -17.67 -5.22
N THR A 189 -12.62 -17.39 -4.87
CA THR A 189 -13.24 -16.06 -5.03
C THR A 189 -13.95 -15.65 -3.74
N LEU A 190 -13.50 -14.54 -3.15
CA LEU A 190 -14.10 -13.92 -1.97
C LEU A 190 -15.03 -12.79 -2.42
N ASN A 191 -16.30 -12.82 -2.00
CA ASN A 191 -17.29 -11.80 -2.35
C ASN A 191 -17.55 -10.84 -1.20
N LEU A 192 -17.15 -9.57 -1.34
CA LEU A 192 -17.22 -8.57 -0.28
C LEU A 192 -18.51 -7.72 -0.35
N GLY A 193 -19.16 -7.65 -1.51
CA GLY A 193 -20.37 -6.87 -1.74
C GLY A 193 -20.17 -5.34 -1.91
N ASP A 194 -18.96 -4.82 -1.74
CA ASP A 194 -18.59 -3.42 -2.04
C ASP A 194 -17.10 -3.31 -2.42
N ILE A 195 -16.67 -2.12 -2.85
CA ILE A 195 -15.30 -1.82 -3.30
C ILE A 195 -14.30 -2.11 -2.18
N VAL A 196 -13.31 -2.94 -2.49
CA VAL A 196 -12.17 -3.21 -1.63
C VAL A 196 -11.21 -2.02 -1.66
N GLN A 197 -10.86 -1.50 -0.48
CA GLN A 197 -9.97 -0.34 -0.32
C GLN A 197 -8.53 -0.72 0.05
N SER A 198 -8.37 -1.87 0.72
CA SER A 198 -7.08 -2.41 1.13
C SER A 198 -7.22 -3.87 1.51
N GLN A 199 -6.13 -4.62 1.35
CA GLN A 199 -6.03 -6.01 1.76
C GLN A 199 -4.67 -6.28 2.39
N ALA A 200 -4.59 -7.22 3.33
CA ALA A 200 -3.36 -7.65 3.98
C ALA A 200 -3.43 -9.14 4.33
N TRP A 201 -2.37 -9.89 4.00
CA TRP A 201 -2.22 -11.30 4.37
C TRP A 201 -1.68 -11.47 5.78
N SER A 202 -2.08 -12.57 6.42
CA SER A 202 -1.40 -13.10 7.59
C SER A 202 0.00 -13.63 7.27
N ALA A 203 0.89 -13.69 8.26
CA ALA A 203 2.25 -14.19 8.07
C ALA A 203 2.32 -15.66 7.61
N ASN A 204 1.35 -16.49 8.02
CA ASN A 204 1.20 -17.87 7.54
C ASN A 204 0.42 -17.97 6.21
N GLY A 205 -0.09 -16.85 5.70
CA GLY A 205 -0.80 -16.76 4.43
C GLY A 205 -2.14 -17.50 4.36
N SER A 206 -2.77 -17.88 5.49
CA SER A 206 -4.09 -18.53 5.50
C SER A 206 -5.26 -17.55 5.64
N LEU A 207 -5.03 -16.43 6.33
CA LEU A 207 -6.03 -15.40 6.57
C LEU A 207 -5.75 -14.17 5.72
N LEU A 208 -6.82 -13.56 5.21
CA LEU A 208 -6.77 -12.27 4.53
C LEU A 208 -7.67 -11.30 5.23
N VAL A 209 -7.18 -10.09 5.49
CA VAL A 209 -7.99 -9.02 6.05
C VAL A 209 -8.23 -7.97 4.99
N THR A 210 -9.48 -7.56 4.85
CA THR A 210 -9.91 -6.59 3.85
C THR A 210 -10.67 -5.45 4.50
N THR A 211 -10.41 -4.24 4.03
CA THR A 211 -11.27 -3.08 4.29
C THR A 211 -12.06 -2.73 3.04
N SER A 212 -13.32 -2.35 3.22
CA SER A 212 -14.25 -2.07 2.13
C SER A 212 -14.97 -0.75 2.32
N ARG A 213 -15.54 -0.23 1.23
CA ARG A 213 -16.25 1.05 1.21
C ARG A 213 -17.53 1.07 2.05
N ASP A 214 -18.11 -0.10 2.32
CA ASP A 214 -19.21 -0.29 3.28
C ASP A 214 -18.79 -0.08 4.75
N LYS A 215 -17.52 0.30 4.97
CA LYS A 215 -16.91 0.64 6.27
C LYS A 215 -16.68 -0.57 7.17
N LYS A 216 -16.79 -1.78 6.63
CA LYS A 216 -16.56 -3.01 7.39
C LYS A 216 -15.12 -3.47 7.27
N LEU A 217 -14.63 -4.06 8.34
CA LEU A 217 -13.40 -4.82 8.38
C LEU A 217 -13.79 -6.30 8.36
N ARG A 218 -13.27 -7.05 7.39
CA ARG A 218 -13.54 -8.48 7.24
C ARG A 218 -12.26 -9.27 7.34
N ILE A 219 -12.31 -10.33 8.13
CA ILE A 219 -11.26 -11.33 8.25
C ILE A 219 -11.77 -12.57 7.53
N TRP A 220 -11.03 -12.99 6.52
CA TRP A 220 -11.35 -14.11 5.66
C TRP A 220 -10.48 -15.29 6.02
N ASP A 221 -11.09 -16.44 6.29
CA ASP A 221 -10.43 -17.69 6.00
C ASP A 221 -10.57 -17.92 4.50
N VAL A 222 -9.45 -17.73 3.80
CA VAL A 222 -9.46 -17.61 2.34
C VAL A 222 -9.96 -18.90 1.68
N ARG A 223 -9.70 -20.06 2.29
CA ARG A 223 -10.08 -21.38 1.75
C ARG A 223 -11.55 -21.70 1.96
N GLN A 224 -12.20 -21.06 2.94
CA GLN A 224 -13.63 -21.24 3.19
C GLN A 224 -14.50 -20.35 2.32
N GLU A 225 -13.90 -19.42 1.56
CA GLU A 225 -14.58 -18.45 0.69
C GLU A 225 -15.67 -17.60 1.38
N ARG A 226 -15.63 -17.55 2.72
CA ARG A 226 -16.58 -16.83 3.56
C ARG A 226 -15.83 -16.01 4.61
N PRO A 227 -16.38 -14.86 5.04
CA PRO A 227 -15.75 -14.09 6.09
C PRO A 227 -15.87 -14.87 7.41
N ALA A 228 -14.74 -15.14 8.06
CA ALA A 228 -14.71 -15.74 9.39
C ALA A 228 -15.24 -14.75 10.43
N HIS A 229 -14.87 -13.47 10.27
CA HIS A 229 -15.39 -12.37 11.07
C HIS A 229 -15.69 -11.15 10.21
N GLU A 230 -16.78 -10.47 10.55
CA GLU A 230 -17.16 -9.18 9.99
C GLU A 230 -17.42 -8.22 11.15
N THR A 231 -16.79 -7.06 11.12
CA THR A 231 -16.92 -6.04 12.16
C THR A 231 -16.98 -4.65 11.56
N GLN A 232 -17.49 -3.68 12.33
CA GLN A 232 -17.52 -2.28 11.91
C GLN A 232 -16.12 -1.69 12.06
N GLY A 233 -15.55 -1.22 10.96
CA GLY A 233 -14.26 -0.53 10.93
C GLY A 233 -14.41 0.97 11.16
N HIS A 234 -13.63 1.76 10.41
CA HIS A 234 -13.64 3.22 10.49
C HIS A 234 -14.98 3.81 10.01
N SER A 235 -15.57 4.71 10.78
CA SER A 235 -16.91 5.27 10.51
C SER A 235 -16.95 6.34 9.39
N GLY A 236 -15.79 6.88 9.01
CA GLY A 236 -15.63 7.91 7.98
C GLY A 236 -15.98 7.45 6.57
N ALA A 237 -16.14 8.42 5.66
CA ALA A 237 -16.51 8.16 4.26
C ALA A 237 -15.31 7.91 3.33
N LYS A 238 -14.11 8.25 3.79
CA LYS A 238 -12.86 8.12 3.02
C LYS A 238 -12.27 6.72 3.14
N ASN A 239 -11.32 6.42 2.27
CA ASN A 239 -10.69 5.10 2.21
C ASN A 239 -9.91 4.77 3.48
N SER A 240 -9.98 3.51 3.87
CA SER A 240 -9.26 2.93 4.99
C SER A 240 -8.23 1.91 4.49
N ARG A 241 -7.07 1.85 5.14
CA ARG A 241 -5.99 0.90 4.84
C ARG A 241 -5.83 -0.08 6.00
N VAL A 242 -5.27 -1.24 5.68
CA VAL A 242 -5.02 -2.32 6.65
C VAL A 242 -3.63 -2.90 6.44
N VAL A 243 -2.97 -3.27 7.53
CA VAL A 243 -1.71 -4.02 7.53
C VAL A 243 -1.75 -5.07 8.63
N TRP A 244 -1.24 -6.25 8.33
CA TRP A 244 -1.07 -7.33 9.29
C TRP A 244 0.24 -7.14 10.07
N LEU A 245 0.24 -7.39 11.39
CA LEU A 245 1.36 -7.08 12.27
C LEU A 245 2.27 -8.29 12.49
N GLY A 246 2.89 -8.74 11.41
CA GLY A 246 3.89 -9.81 11.44
C GLY A 246 3.29 -11.17 11.80
N GLU A 247 3.98 -11.93 12.65
CA GLU A 247 3.50 -13.26 13.09
C GLU A 247 2.42 -13.19 14.17
N ARG A 248 2.01 -11.99 14.59
CA ARG A 248 0.97 -11.82 15.60
C ARG A 248 -0.41 -11.96 14.98
N ASP A 249 -1.37 -12.40 15.78
CA ASP A 249 -2.79 -12.31 15.47
C ASP A 249 -3.32 -10.89 15.71
N ARG A 250 -2.64 -9.90 15.12
CA ARG A 250 -2.93 -8.48 15.27
C ARG A 250 -2.92 -7.78 13.92
N VAL A 251 -3.82 -6.82 13.77
CA VAL A 251 -3.96 -6.02 12.56
C VAL A 251 -4.05 -4.54 12.94
N ALA A 252 -3.37 -3.69 12.19
CA ALA A 252 -3.56 -2.25 12.28
C ALA A 252 -4.39 -1.75 11.11
N THR A 253 -5.34 -0.86 11.39
CA THR A 253 -6.08 -0.14 10.35
C THR A 253 -5.91 1.36 10.52
N THR A 254 -5.79 2.04 9.39
CA THR A 254 -5.82 3.49 9.31
C THR A 254 -7.05 3.91 8.52
N GLY A 255 -7.73 4.95 8.96
CA GLY A 255 -8.96 5.41 8.31
C GLY A 255 -9.39 6.74 8.87
N PHE A 256 -10.68 7.03 8.79
CA PHE A 256 -11.23 8.31 9.17
C PHE A 256 -12.39 8.19 10.16
N SER A 257 -12.50 9.14 11.06
CA SER A 257 -13.66 9.35 11.92
C SER A 257 -14.85 9.88 11.09
N LYS A 258 -16.05 9.85 11.67
CA LYS A 258 -17.22 10.53 11.09
C LYS A 258 -16.99 12.05 10.92
N MET A 259 -16.13 12.64 11.74
CA MET A 259 -15.72 14.06 11.67
C MET A 259 -14.54 14.29 10.70
N SER A 260 -14.13 13.26 9.95
CA SER A 260 -13.01 13.29 8.99
C SER A 260 -11.62 13.44 9.62
N ASP A 261 -11.45 13.07 10.88
CA ASP A 261 -10.12 12.96 11.50
C ASP A 261 -9.47 11.63 11.13
N ARG A 262 -8.17 11.61 10.89
CA ARG A 262 -7.42 10.38 10.67
C ARG A 262 -7.32 9.60 11.98
N GLN A 263 -7.64 8.32 11.92
CA GLN A 263 -7.64 7.41 13.06
C GLN A 263 -6.75 6.19 12.79
N LEU A 264 -6.07 5.74 13.83
CA LEU A 264 -5.35 4.46 13.90
C LEU A 264 -6.09 3.54 14.87
N ALA A 265 -6.28 2.29 14.47
CA ALA A 265 -6.89 1.27 15.31
C ALA A 265 -6.07 -0.02 15.27
N LEU A 266 -5.98 -0.69 16.42
CA LEU A 266 -5.39 -2.02 16.58
C LEU A 266 -6.51 -3.03 16.77
N TRP A 267 -6.43 -4.19 16.13
CA TRP A 267 -7.47 -5.22 16.18
C TRP A 267 -6.89 -6.55 16.62
N ASP A 268 -7.59 -7.24 17.52
CA ASP A 268 -7.39 -8.66 17.78
C ASP A 268 -8.26 -9.46 16.81
N ILE A 269 -7.64 -10.39 16.10
CA ILE A 269 -8.28 -11.18 15.05
C ILE A 269 -9.17 -12.27 15.66
N ARG A 270 -8.86 -12.72 16.88
CA ARG A 270 -9.64 -13.71 17.62
C ARG A 270 -10.92 -13.12 18.22
N ALA A 271 -10.94 -11.80 18.43
CA ALA A 271 -12.07 -11.08 18.99
C ALA A 271 -12.24 -9.69 18.34
N PRO A 272 -12.53 -9.60 17.03
CA PRO A 272 -12.48 -8.35 16.27
C PRO A 272 -13.72 -7.45 16.48
N ARG A 273 -14.43 -7.56 17.62
CA ARG A 273 -15.67 -6.80 17.84
C ARG A 273 -15.42 -5.30 17.93
N GLU A 274 -14.35 -4.92 18.60
CA GLU A 274 -13.93 -3.53 18.78
C GLU A 274 -12.40 -3.44 18.71
N PRO A 275 -11.85 -2.29 18.34
CA PRO A 275 -10.41 -2.11 18.33
C PRO A 275 -9.86 -2.09 19.76
N ILE A 276 -8.72 -2.74 19.95
CA ILE A 276 -7.96 -2.71 21.20
C ILE A 276 -7.59 -1.26 21.52
N ASN A 277 -7.91 -0.82 22.74
CA ASN A 277 -7.71 0.57 23.20
C ASN A 277 -8.49 1.63 22.39
N GLY A 278 -9.50 1.24 21.61
CA GLY A 278 -10.32 2.17 20.83
C GLY A 278 -9.62 2.73 19.59
N PHE A 279 -10.29 3.70 18.94
CA PHE A 279 -9.73 4.44 17.82
C PHE A 279 -8.83 5.58 18.33
N LYS A 280 -7.54 5.53 18.00
CA LYS A 280 -6.57 6.60 18.31
C LYS A 280 -6.61 7.66 17.22
N THR A 281 -7.11 8.86 17.54
CA THR A 281 -7.06 10.01 16.63
C THR A 281 -5.62 10.48 16.41
N LEU A 282 -5.24 10.69 15.15
CA LEU A 282 -3.92 11.15 14.74
C LEU A 282 -3.90 12.65 14.50
N ASP A 283 -4.77 13.14 13.61
CA ASP A 283 -4.95 14.56 13.25
C ASP A 283 -6.19 14.71 12.33
N SER A 284 -6.45 15.92 11.83
CA SER A 284 -7.56 16.23 10.93
C SER A 284 -7.14 16.45 9.46
N ILE A 285 -6.01 15.87 9.03
CA ILE A 285 -5.53 15.99 7.65
C ILE A 285 -6.38 15.12 6.71
N SER A 286 -6.53 15.53 5.45
CA SER A 286 -7.47 14.91 4.52
C SER A 286 -6.95 13.65 3.81
N GLY A 287 -5.63 13.49 3.71
CA GLY A 287 -4.94 12.44 2.97
C GLY A 287 -4.98 11.06 3.63
N VAL A 288 -5.20 10.01 2.85
CA VAL A 288 -5.24 8.62 3.35
C VAL A 288 -3.87 8.23 3.93
N CYS A 289 -3.85 7.72 5.15
CA CYS A 289 -2.65 7.19 5.79
C CYS A 289 -2.38 5.76 5.31
N MET A 290 -1.20 5.54 4.73
CA MET A 290 -0.67 4.23 4.36
C MET A 290 0.14 3.66 5.55
N PRO A 291 -0.25 2.49 6.10
CA PRO A 291 0.45 1.84 7.18
C PRO A 291 1.48 0.82 6.65
N PHE A 292 2.69 0.83 7.22
CA PHE A 292 3.78 -0.10 6.89
C PHE A 292 4.35 -0.71 8.17
N TRP A 293 4.36 -2.02 8.25
CA TRP A 293 4.82 -2.76 9.42
C TRP A 293 6.23 -3.33 9.19
N ASP A 294 7.14 -3.15 10.14
CA ASP A 294 8.42 -3.85 10.20
C ASP A 294 8.38 -4.90 11.32
N ASP A 295 8.40 -6.19 10.93
CA ASP A 295 8.38 -7.32 11.87
C ASP A 295 9.61 -7.33 12.79
N GLY A 296 10.76 -6.90 12.27
CA GLY A 296 12.01 -6.95 13.04
C GLY A 296 12.10 -5.90 14.14
N THR A 297 11.53 -4.71 13.93
CA THR A 297 11.53 -3.65 14.96
C THR A 297 10.20 -3.49 15.68
N GLN A 298 9.15 -4.19 15.23
CA GLN A 298 7.79 -4.04 15.73
C GLN A 298 7.28 -2.60 15.60
N CYS A 299 7.83 -1.88 14.63
CA CYS A 299 7.47 -0.51 14.35
C CYS A 299 6.45 -0.43 13.21
N LEU A 300 5.44 0.41 13.42
CA LEU A 300 4.45 0.79 12.43
C LEU A 300 4.77 2.20 11.92
N TYR A 301 5.07 2.31 10.63
CA TYR A 301 5.30 3.57 9.93
C TYR A 301 4.02 4.00 9.22
N LEU A 302 3.59 5.23 9.47
CA LEU A 302 2.41 5.85 8.90
C LEU A 302 2.79 7.01 8.00
N ALA A 303 2.35 6.93 6.76
CA ALA A 303 2.66 7.85 5.70
C ALA A 303 1.37 8.35 5.04
N GLY A 304 1.04 9.63 5.21
CA GLY A 304 -0.15 10.22 4.58
C GLY A 304 0.08 10.58 3.13
N ARG A 305 -0.90 10.31 2.25
CA ARG A 305 -0.92 10.84 0.90
C ARG A 305 -1.12 12.37 0.95
N GLY A 306 -0.14 13.12 0.46
CA GLY A 306 -0.09 14.58 0.54
C GLY A 306 0.67 15.12 1.76
N ASP A 307 1.16 14.25 2.64
CA ASP A 307 1.94 14.65 3.81
C ASP A 307 3.44 14.63 3.47
N GLY A 308 4.22 15.53 4.05
CA GLY A 308 5.69 15.41 3.99
C GLY A 308 6.27 14.55 5.12
N ASN A 309 5.48 14.31 6.17
CA ASN A 309 5.93 13.64 7.38
C ASN A 309 5.65 12.12 7.34
N ILE A 310 6.51 11.36 8.00
CA ILE A 310 6.32 9.92 8.24
C ILE A 310 6.37 9.72 9.75
N ARG A 311 5.23 9.34 10.35
CA ARG A 311 5.13 9.06 11.78
C ARG A 311 5.42 7.60 12.05
N TYR A 312 6.05 7.27 13.16
CA TYR A 312 6.28 5.87 13.51
C TYR A 312 5.99 5.59 14.98
N PHE A 313 5.44 4.40 15.20
CA PHE A 313 4.97 3.91 16.48
C PHE A 313 5.61 2.55 16.74
N GLU A 314 5.98 2.26 17.98
CA GLU A 314 6.35 0.91 18.41
C GLU A 314 5.10 0.24 18.97
N LEU A 315 4.87 -1.02 18.60
CA LEU A 315 3.83 -1.84 19.21
C LEU A 315 4.42 -2.56 20.41
N GLU A 316 3.98 -2.19 21.61
CA GLU A 316 4.39 -2.84 22.85
C GLU A 316 3.14 -3.06 23.70
N ASN A 317 2.96 -4.28 24.24
CA ASN A 317 1.80 -4.64 25.07
C ASN A 317 0.44 -4.28 24.43
N ASP A 318 0.27 -4.63 23.14
CA ASP A 318 -0.95 -4.32 22.37
C ASP A 318 -1.33 -2.82 22.37
N LYS A 319 -0.33 -1.94 22.43
CA LYS A 319 -0.51 -0.50 22.36
C LYS A 319 0.51 0.14 21.44
N PHE A 320 0.02 1.04 20.57
CA PHE A 320 0.87 1.86 19.72
C PHE A 320 1.44 3.04 20.50
N GLU A 321 2.70 2.90 20.89
CA GLU A 321 3.47 3.94 21.51
C GLU A 321 4.17 4.81 20.47
N PHE A 322 3.92 6.12 20.51
CA PHE A 322 4.55 7.04 19.56
C PHE A 322 6.05 7.13 19.83
N LEU A 323 6.85 7.01 18.77
CA LEU A 323 8.30 7.18 18.84
C LEU A 323 8.68 8.60 18.44
N ALA A 324 8.63 8.89 17.14
CA ALA A 324 8.93 10.17 16.56
C ALA A 324 8.32 10.28 15.15
N GLU A 325 8.61 11.37 14.46
CA GLU A 325 8.23 11.58 13.07
C GLU A 325 9.43 12.07 12.27
N TYR A 326 9.58 11.56 11.06
CA TYR A 326 10.43 12.16 10.04
C TYR A 326 9.68 13.35 9.45
N LYS A 327 10.36 14.48 9.32
CA LYS A 327 9.78 15.74 8.84
C LYS A 327 10.42 16.13 7.52
N SER A 328 9.59 16.47 6.55
CA SER A 328 10.03 17.02 5.27
C SER A 328 8.97 18.00 4.77
N ALA A 329 9.40 19.05 4.08
CA ALA A 329 8.51 20.06 3.51
C ALA A 329 7.79 19.54 2.25
N ASP A 330 8.38 18.58 1.56
CA ASP A 330 7.85 18.06 0.30
C ASP A 330 6.78 17.00 0.54
N PRO A 331 5.57 17.14 -0.04
CA PRO A 331 4.49 16.17 0.14
C PRO A 331 4.76 14.89 -0.65
N GLN A 332 4.42 13.74 -0.07
CA GLN A 332 4.52 12.44 -0.74
C GLN A 332 3.16 11.95 -1.24
N ARG A 333 3.13 11.38 -2.44
CA ARG A 333 1.92 10.74 -2.97
C ARG A 333 2.02 9.22 -2.90
N GLY A 334 3.20 8.69 -3.20
CA GLY A 334 3.56 7.28 -3.08
C GLY A 334 4.72 7.08 -2.12
N ILE A 335 4.77 5.90 -1.53
CA ILE A 335 5.86 5.48 -0.67
C ILE A 335 5.96 3.95 -0.63
N ALA A 336 7.19 3.44 -0.63
CA ALA A 336 7.47 2.02 -0.43
C ALA A 336 8.46 1.85 0.72
N PHE A 337 8.43 0.69 1.37
CA PHE A 337 9.41 0.30 2.38
C PHE A 337 10.19 -0.92 1.91
N MET A 338 11.50 -0.87 2.10
CA MET A 338 12.42 -1.95 1.79
C MET A 338 12.16 -3.17 2.66
N PRO A 339 12.01 -4.39 2.09
CA PRO A 339 12.03 -5.62 2.85
C PRO A 339 13.31 -5.72 3.69
N LYS A 340 13.23 -6.31 4.89
CA LYS A 340 14.32 -6.29 5.87
C LYS A 340 15.67 -6.78 5.33
N ARG A 341 15.66 -7.77 4.44
CA ARG A 341 16.84 -8.31 3.75
C ARG A 341 17.60 -7.31 2.86
N GLY A 342 17.00 -6.18 2.48
CA GLY A 342 17.63 -5.14 1.65
C GLY A 342 18.11 -3.90 2.42
N VAL A 343 18.00 -3.90 3.76
CA VAL A 343 18.52 -2.80 4.60
C VAL A 343 20.03 -2.95 4.78
N ASN A 344 20.73 -1.85 5.04
CA ASN A 344 22.18 -1.86 5.27
C ASN A 344 22.52 -2.02 6.77
N PRO A 345 22.95 -3.21 7.23
CA PRO A 345 23.15 -3.42 8.66
C PRO A 345 24.39 -2.71 9.20
N HIS A 346 25.38 -2.38 8.35
CA HIS A 346 26.60 -1.65 8.73
C HIS A 346 26.34 -0.22 9.20
N GLU A 347 25.26 0.40 8.71
CA GLU A 347 24.89 1.77 9.10
C GLU A 347 23.86 1.80 10.22
N ASN A 348 23.52 0.65 10.82
CA ASN A 348 22.42 0.51 11.77
C ASN A 348 21.07 0.95 11.17
N GLU A 349 20.89 0.76 9.86
CA GLU A 349 19.64 1.03 9.16
C GLU A 349 18.61 -0.07 9.45
N VAL A 350 17.52 0.29 10.12
CA VAL A 350 16.45 -0.67 10.44
C VAL A 350 15.43 -0.81 9.31
N THR A 351 15.17 0.25 8.57
CA THR A 351 14.33 0.22 7.37
C THR A 351 14.66 1.38 6.44
N ARG A 352 14.32 1.24 5.16
CA ARG A 352 14.50 2.29 4.15
C ARG A 352 13.18 2.55 3.45
N ALA A 353 12.72 3.79 3.48
CA ALA A 353 11.56 4.21 2.71
C ALA A 353 11.99 4.82 1.37
N PHE A 354 11.15 4.68 0.34
CA PHE A 354 11.32 5.30 -0.97
C PHE A 354 10.14 6.25 -1.18
N LYS A 355 10.37 7.53 -0.92
CA LYS A 355 9.35 8.57 -0.93
C LYS A 355 9.29 9.22 -2.30
N THR A 356 8.12 9.28 -2.93
CA THR A 356 7.94 10.07 -4.15
C THR A 356 7.90 11.55 -3.79
N VAL A 357 8.56 12.40 -4.56
CA VAL A 357 8.53 13.85 -4.38
C VAL A 357 8.15 14.54 -5.68
N ASN A 358 7.12 15.38 -5.62
CA ASN A 358 6.60 16.18 -6.76
C ASN A 358 6.33 15.36 -8.04
N ASP A 359 6.06 14.05 -7.89
CA ASP A 359 5.86 13.08 -8.98
C ASP A 359 7.00 13.01 -10.01
N SER A 360 8.17 13.59 -9.70
CA SER A 360 9.30 13.76 -10.61
C SER A 360 10.56 13.01 -10.18
N TYR A 361 10.72 12.76 -8.88
CA TYR A 361 11.83 11.98 -8.36
C TYR A 361 11.43 11.16 -7.15
N ILE A 362 12.26 10.18 -6.79
CA ILE A 362 12.11 9.37 -5.59
C ILE A 362 13.31 9.59 -4.68
N GLU A 363 13.03 9.94 -3.43
CA GLU A 363 13.98 10.15 -2.35
C GLU A 363 14.03 8.92 -1.43
N PRO A 364 15.15 8.18 -1.38
CA PRO A 364 15.34 7.16 -0.36
C PRO A 364 15.59 7.81 1.01
N ILE A 365 14.95 7.29 2.05
CA ILE A 365 15.06 7.75 3.44
C ILE A 365 15.45 6.55 4.30
N SER A 366 16.66 6.59 4.85
CA SER A 366 17.20 5.55 5.74
C SER A 366 16.78 5.84 7.17
N PHE A 367 16.05 4.93 7.82
CA PHE A 367 15.75 5.01 9.24
C PHE A 367 16.84 4.29 10.03
N ILE A 368 17.57 5.04 10.85
CA ILE A 368 18.79 4.58 11.51
C ILE A 368 18.60 4.60 13.04
N VAL A 369 19.02 3.52 13.70
CA VAL A 369 19.17 3.49 15.15
C VAL A 369 20.58 4.03 15.50
N PRO A 370 20.71 5.16 16.20
CA PRO A 370 22.01 5.71 16.54
C PRO A 370 22.76 4.78 17.51
N ARG A 371 23.82 4.12 17.03
CA ARG A 371 24.76 3.32 17.82
C ARG A 371 26.18 3.83 17.60
N ARG A 372 27.04 3.67 18.61
CA ARG A 372 28.46 4.08 18.54
C ARG A 372 29.38 3.00 17.98
N SER A 373 28.92 1.76 17.97
CA SER A 373 29.68 0.59 17.52
C SER A 373 29.47 0.32 16.04
N GLU A 374 30.55 -0.04 15.36
CA GLU A 374 30.55 -0.48 13.95
C GLU A 374 30.28 -2.00 13.84
N ASN A 375 30.40 -2.74 14.94
CA ASN A 375 30.11 -4.16 15.01
C ASN A 375 28.63 -4.45 14.74
N PHE A 376 28.34 -5.66 14.25
CA PHE A 376 26.98 -6.14 14.10
C PHE A 376 26.17 -6.04 15.41
N GLN A 377 24.94 -5.54 15.31
CA GLN A 377 24.02 -5.33 16.42
C GLN A 377 22.88 -6.36 16.35
N ASP A 378 23.08 -7.52 16.97
CA ASP A 378 22.11 -8.62 17.01
C ASP A 378 20.75 -8.19 17.60
N ASP A 379 20.77 -7.28 18.59
CA ASP A 379 19.60 -6.84 19.33
C ASP A 379 18.57 -6.03 18.52
N ILE A 380 18.97 -5.42 17.41
CA ILE A 380 18.10 -4.64 16.49
C ILE A 380 17.79 -5.36 15.18
N TYR A 381 18.47 -6.49 14.92
CA TYR A 381 18.33 -7.30 13.72
C TYR A 381 17.92 -8.74 14.06
N PRO A 382 16.68 -8.96 14.54
CA PRO A 382 16.19 -10.32 14.71
C PRO A 382 16.12 -11.04 13.34
N PRO A 383 16.07 -12.38 13.35
CA PRO A 383 15.89 -13.16 12.13
C PRO A 383 14.67 -12.70 11.34
N THR A 384 14.78 -12.64 10.01
CA THR A 384 13.74 -12.11 9.13
C THR A 384 13.36 -13.10 8.03
N VAL A 385 12.26 -12.87 7.32
CA VAL A 385 11.79 -13.77 6.25
C VAL A 385 12.79 -13.82 5.09
N GLY A 386 13.17 -15.03 4.69
CA GLY A 386 14.07 -15.27 3.55
C GLY A 386 13.35 -15.37 2.21
N LEU A 387 14.06 -15.88 1.19
CA LEU A 387 13.52 -16.13 -0.16
C LEU A 387 12.85 -17.49 -0.32
N LYS A 388 12.95 -18.38 0.68
CA LYS A 388 12.39 -19.72 0.58
C LYS A 388 10.93 -19.71 1.06
N PRO A 389 9.99 -20.20 0.25
CA PRO A 389 8.59 -20.31 0.65
C PRO A 389 8.42 -21.39 1.71
N ALA A 390 7.36 -21.27 2.51
CA ALA A 390 7.01 -22.30 3.50
C ALA A 390 6.42 -23.56 2.85
N MET A 391 5.76 -23.38 1.70
CA MET A 391 5.07 -24.42 0.95
C MET A 391 4.80 -23.99 -0.49
N GLY A 392 4.53 -24.98 -1.36
CA GLY A 392 4.08 -24.73 -2.73
C GLY A 392 2.56 -24.50 -2.83
N PRO A 393 2.06 -24.07 -4.00
CA PRO A 393 0.64 -23.77 -4.22
C PRO A 393 -0.28 -24.94 -3.86
N SER A 394 0.04 -26.15 -4.33
CA SER A 394 -0.81 -27.33 -4.16
C SER A 394 -0.96 -27.74 -2.70
N GLU A 395 0.12 -27.65 -1.92
CA GLU A 395 0.07 -27.92 -0.48
C GLU A 395 -0.73 -26.86 0.28
N TRP A 396 -0.61 -25.59 -0.13
CA TRP A 396 -1.36 -24.50 0.44
C TRP A 396 -2.87 -24.65 0.17
N PHE A 397 -3.27 -24.99 -1.06
CA PHE A 397 -4.68 -25.26 -1.35
C PHE A 397 -5.21 -26.51 -0.64
N ALA A 398 -4.35 -27.50 -0.37
CA ALA A 398 -4.69 -28.69 0.40
C ALA A 398 -4.89 -28.41 1.91
N GLY A 399 -4.60 -27.20 2.39
CA GLY A 399 -4.86 -26.80 3.77
C GLY A 399 -3.61 -26.67 4.64
N LYS A 400 -2.39 -26.86 4.11
CA LYS A 400 -1.16 -26.71 4.88
C LYS A 400 -0.96 -25.26 5.32
N GLU A 401 -0.53 -25.04 6.56
CA GLU A 401 -0.21 -23.71 7.09
C GLU A 401 1.17 -23.73 7.72
N ALA A 402 2.01 -22.77 7.37
CA ALA A 402 3.36 -22.64 7.88
C ALA A 402 3.87 -21.22 7.60
N ILE A 403 4.79 -20.77 8.45
CA ILE A 403 5.49 -19.50 8.30
C ILE A 403 6.81 -19.80 7.54
N PRO A 404 7.24 -18.93 6.61
CA PRO A 404 8.51 -19.10 5.92
C PRO A 404 9.70 -19.23 6.87
N PRO A 405 10.74 -20.00 6.49
CA PRO A 405 11.99 -20.03 7.23
C PRO A 405 12.62 -18.63 7.30
N LYS A 406 13.17 -18.32 8.48
CA LYS A 406 13.86 -17.06 8.72
C LYS A 406 15.34 -17.18 8.36
N ILE A 407 15.94 -16.06 7.99
CA ILE A 407 17.36 -15.89 7.71
C ILE A 407 18.03 -15.04 8.78
N SER A 408 19.32 -15.28 9.00
CA SER A 408 20.14 -14.49 9.92
C SER A 408 20.61 -13.22 9.23
N MET A 409 20.35 -12.07 9.86
CA MET A 409 20.90 -10.79 9.41
C MET A 409 22.40 -10.65 9.68
N ALA A 410 22.96 -11.47 10.58
CA ALA A 410 24.41 -11.50 10.83
C ALA A 410 25.17 -11.99 9.60
N SER A 411 24.67 -13.04 8.94
CA SER A 411 25.27 -13.56 7.72
C SER A 411 25.19 -12.57 6.55
N VAL A 412 24.14 -11.74 6.51
CA VAL A 412 24.02 -10.63 5.56
C VAL A 412 25.09 -9.55 5.84
N TYR A 413 25.32 -9.22 7.11
CA TYR A 413 26.36 -8.27 7.52
C TYR A 413 27.78 -8.78 7.23
N GLU A 414 28.04 -10.08 7.41
CA GLU A 414 29.35 -10.70 7.16
C GLU A 414 29.62 -10.97 5.67
N GLY A 415 28.63 -10.77 4.80
CA GLY A 415 28.75 -11.04 3.36
C GLY A 415 28.69 -12.52 2.98
N GLU A 416 28.27 -13.39 3.91
CA GLU A 416 28.16 -14.84 3.69
C GLU A 416 26.86 -15.25 2.96
N GLY A 417 26.02 -14.26 2.61
CA GLY A 417 24.74 -14.46 1.94
C GLY A 417 23.58 -14.79 2.88
N LEU A 418 22.47 -15.27 2.29
CA LEU A 418 21.23 -15.57 3.01
C LEU A 418 21.31 -16.97 3.65
N LYS A 419 21.71 -17.04 4.93
CA LYS A 419 21.72 -18.30 5.70
C LYS A 419 20.43 -18.45 6.50
N GLU A 420 19.76 -19.59 6.33
CA GLU A 420 18.56 -19.97 7.09
C GLU A 420 18.91 -20.25 8.56
N VAL A 421 18.10 -19.74 9.48
CA VAL A 421 18.16 -20.09 10.90
C VAL A 421 17.14 -21.20 11.13
N THR A 422 17.62 -22.42 11.35
CA THR A 422 16.77 -23.53 11.77
C THR A 422 16.64 -23.51 13.30
N GLY A 423 15.45 -23.18 13.79
CA GLY A 423 15.09 -23.28 15.20
C GLY A 423 14.89 -21.93 15.89
N VAL A 424 13.62 -21.54 16.09
CA VAL A 424 13.26 -20.66 17.20
C VAL A 424 13.22 -21.54 18.45
N GLN A 425 14.37 -21.76 19.07
CA GLN A 425 14.42 -21.75 20.52
C GLN A 425 14.70 -20.30 20.89
N GLU A 426 13.77 -19.65 21.59
CA GLU A 426 14.15 -18.57 22.48
C GLU A 426 15.23 -19.16 23.39
N GLN A 427 16.50 -18.84 23.17
CA GLN A 427 17.46 -19.00 24.24
C GLN A 427 17.15 -17.90 25.24
N PRO A 428 16.67 -18.22 26.46
CA PRO A 428 16.70 -17.26 27.53
C PRO A 428 18.16 -16.85 27.74
N THR A 429 18.36 -15.54 27.82
CA THR A 429 19.58 -14.88 28.24
C THR A 429 20.34 -15.71 29.27
N PRO A 430 21.62 -16.06 29.06
CA PRO A 430 22.39 -16.68 30.12
C PRO A 430 22.41 -15.70 31.29
N THR A 431 21.79 -16.12 32.39
CA THR A 431 21.87 -15.43 33.66
C THR A 431 23.36 -15.36 34.00
N THR A 432 23.89 -14.14 34.07
CA THR A 432 25.25 -13.89 34.54
C THR A 432 25.37 -14.50 35.93
N SER A 433 26.00 -15.66 36.02
CA SER A 433 26.41 -16.26 37.28
C SER A 433 27.45 -15.33 37.91
N ALA A 434 27.17 -14.88 39.14
CA ALA A 434 28.14 -14.21 39.99
C ALA A 434 29.40 -15.09 40.13
N PRO A 435 30.62 -14.50 40.21
CA PRO A 435 31.84 -15.30 40.34
C PRO A 435 31.89 -15.98 41.72
N GLU A 436 32.08 -17.29 41.74
CA GLU A 436 32.45 -18.04 42.95
C GLU A 436 33.87 -17.68 43.43
N PRO A 437 34.13 -17.74 44.75
CA PRO A 437 35.34 -17.23 45.36
C PRO A 437 36.53 -18.20 45.22
N LYS A 438 37.74 -17.65 45.04
CA LYS A 438 38.99 -18.42 45.03
C LYS A 438 39.29 -19.05 46.42
N PRO A 439 39.86 -20.27 46.48
CA PRO A 439 40.29 -20.90 47.72
C PRO A 439 41.49 -20.19 48.36
N ALA A 440 41.50 -20.15 49.70
CA ALA A 440 42.57 -19.60 50.53
C ALA A 440 43.62 -20.66 50.90
N GLU A 441 44.88 -20.22 51.01
CA GLU A 441 46.00 -20.94 51.62
C GLU A 441 46.95 -19.94 52.36
N PRO A 442 47.82 -20.37 53.29
CA PRO A 442 47.62 -20.12 54.71
C PRO A 442 48.56 -19.09 55.38
N VAL A 443 48.23 -18.82 56.64
CA VAL A 443 48.68 -17.79 57.59
C VAL A 443 50.17 -17.83 57.97
N ALA A 444 50.79 -16.66 58.17
CA ALA A 444 51.91 -16.47 59.10
C ALA A 444 51.73 -15.20 59.98
N ALA A 445 51.87 -15.42 61.29
CA ALA A 445 51.78 -14.51 62.45
C ALA A 445 52.85 -13.38 62.47
N LYS A 446 52.89 -12.31 63.28
CA LYS A 446 52.25 -11.78 64.51
C LYS A 446 52.76 -10.30 64.61
N LYS A 447 52.07 -9.33 65.22
CA LYS A 447 52.28 -8.89 66.63
C LYS A 447 51.30 -7.77 67.02
N VAL A 448 51.01 -7.76 68.32
CA VAL A 448 50.01 -7.01 69.09
C VAL A 448 50.61 -5.75 69.73
N ALA A 449 49.81 -4.68 69.89
CA ALA A 449 49.83 -3.78 71.05
C ALA A 449 48.47 -3.03 71.23
N GLU A 450 47.71 -3.47 72.25
CA GLU A 450 46.91 -2.79 73.31
C GLU A 450 46.43 -1.30 73.29
N PRO A 451 45.43 -0.87 74.13
CA PRO A 451 44.10 -0.47 73.63
C PRO A 451 43.41 0.79 74.26
N VAL A 452 42.19 1.11 73.73
CA VAL A 452 41.02 1.93 74.24
C VAL A 452 41.25 3.46 74.45
N PRO A 453 40.24 4.38 74.36
CA PRO A 453 38.79 4.14 74.42
C PRO A 453 37.82 4.91 73.48
N THR A 454 36.58 4.42 73.56
CA THR A 454 35.29 4.78 72.96
C THR A 454 34.84 6.24 73.16
N PRO A 455 33.89 6.72 72.30
CA PRO A 455 32.82 7.58 72.78
C PRO A 455 31.41 6.97 72.60
N ALA A 456 30.55 7.40 73.51
CA ALA A 456 29.20 6.93 73.84
C ALA A 456 28.10 7.46 72.89
N PRO A 457 26.86 6.93 72.97
CA PRO A 457 25.76 7.23 72.06
C PRO A 457 24.97 8.47 72.49
N VAL A 458 24.49 9.27 71.53
CA VAL A 458 23.63 10.43 71.80
C VAL A 458 22.16 10.08 71.56
N VAL A 459 21.38 10.41 72.58
CA VAL A 459 19.95 10.17 72.82
C VAL A 459 19.08 11.19 72.06
N LYS A 460 17.93 10.72 71.55
CA LYS A 460 16.82 11.56 71.05
C LYS A 460 16.11 12.28 72.20
N PRO A 461 15.67 13.54 72.04
CA PRO A 461 14.57 14.09 72.80
C PRO A 461 13.26 14.12 72.01
N GLU A 462 12.17 13.98 72.75
CA GLU A 462 10.78 13.90 72.31
C GLU A 462 10.16 15.25 71.88
N VAL A 463 9.03 15.09 71.20
CA VAL A 463 8.14 16.09 70.60
C VAL A 463 7.45 16.94 71.67
N SER A 464 7.41 18.26 71.46
CA SER A 464 6.59 19.20 72.24
C SER A 464 5.59 19.91 71.33
N MET A 465 4.30 19.82 71.69
CA MET A 465 3.18 20.48 71.02
C MET A 465 3.27 22.00 71.15
N LYS A 466 3.76 22.70 70.12
CA LYS A 466 3.48 24.12 69.95
C LYS A 466 3.79 24.65 68.54
N GLU A 467 3.30 23.99 67.49
CA GLU A 467 3.40 24.52 66.12
C GLU A 467 2.35 23.91 65.16
N GLN A 468 1.08 23.88 65.60
CA GLN A 468 -0.08 23.54 64.75
C GLN A 468 -1.15 24.66 64.74
N GLY A 469 -0.73 25.91 64.99
CA GLY A 469 -1.64 27.06 65.09
C GLY A 469 -1.57 28.08 63.96
N ALA A 470 -0.81 27.83 62.89
CA ALA A 470 -0.53 28.83 61.85
C ALA A 470 -0.86 28.35 60.43
N SER A 471 -1.97 27.63 60.25
CA SER A 471 -2.43 27.18 58.92
C SER A 471 -3.95 27.15 58.74
N MET A 472 -4.72 27.89 59.55
CA MET A 472 -6.17 28.09 59.36
C MET A 472 -6.62 29.52 59.73
N ALA A 473 -5.87 30.54 59.32
CA ALA A 473 -6.23 31.95 59.53
C ALA A 473 -6.10 32.82 58.27
N ALA A 474 -6.02 32.22 57.08
CA ALA A 474 -5.88 32.94 55.80
C ALA A 474 -6.93 32.57 54.74
N MET A 475 -8.05 31.94 55.12
CA MET A 475 -9.11 31.53 54.18
C MET A 475 -10.54 31.91 54.59
N VAL A 476 -10.72 32.78 55.59
CA VAL A 476 -12.05 33.27 55.97
C VAL A 476 -11.93 34.75 56.32
N ASN A 477 -12.07 35.61 55.31
CA ASN A 477 -12.50 37.03 55.43
C ASN A 477 -12.55 37.69 54.03
N LYS A 478 -13.49 37.26 53.17
CA LYS A 478 -13.91 38.08 52.02
C LYS A 478 -15.32 37.81 51.49
N PHE A 479 -16.25 37.43 52.37
CA PHE A 479 -17.68 37.41 52.05
C PHE A 479 -18.50 37.72 53.31
N ALA A 480 -19.59 38.47 53.12
CA ALA A 480 -20.54 39.09 54.07
C ALA A 480 -20.12 40.46 54.66
N ASP A 481 -20.92 41.54 54.66
CA ASP A 481 -22.18 41.90 54.01
C ASP A 481 -22.36 43.43 54.20
N LYS A 482 -23.05 44.10 53.26
CA LYS A 482 -23.88 45.28 53.53
C LYS A 482 -24.82 45.59 52.35
N GLU A 483 -26.08 45.21 52.53
CA GLU A 483 -27.33 45.80 52.00
C GLU A 483 -27.45 47.27 52.46
N ASP A 484 -28.20 48.24 51.90
CA ASP A 484 -29.30 48.37 50.92
C ASP A 484 -29.25 49.81 50.36
N ASP A 485 -29.78 50.07 49.15
CA ASP A 485 -30.82 51.10 48.89
C ASP A 485 -31.13 51.35 47.39
N ALA A 486 -32.41 51.14 47.06
CA ALA A 486 -33.28 51.84 46.10
C ALA A 486 -32.98 51.94 44.57
N GLU A 487 -33.87 51.33 43.78
CA GLU A 487 -34.22 51.64 42.38
C GLU A 487 -35.05 52.95 42.28
N PRO A 488 -34.96 53.75 41.18
CA PRO A 488 -35.92 53.58 40.08
C PRO A 488 -35.44 53.94 38.64
N VAL A 489 -35.97 53.19 37.67
CA VAL A 489 -36.37 53.46 36.24
C VAL A 489 -35.87 54.67 35.40
N ASP A 490 -35.62 54.32 34.12
CA ASP A 490 -35.85 55.00 32.82
C ASP A 490 -34.68 55.59 31.97
N ASP A 491 -34.82 55.30 30.65
CA ASP A 491 -34.15 55.68 29.38
C ASP A 491 -33.16 56.87 29.34
N ASP A 492 -32.04 56.73 28.60
CA ASP A 492 -31.84 57.24 27.22
C ASP A 492 -30.35 57.33 26.76
N SER A 493 -30.10 57.00 25.48
CA SER A 493 -29.08 57.54 24.54
C SER A 493 -27.56 57.16 24.52
N SER A 494 -27.13 56.84 23.29
CA SER A 494 -25.92 57.30 22.54
C SER A 494 -24.51 56.64 22.66
N PHE A 495 -24.18 55.84 21.63
CA PHE A 495 -23.11 56.01 20.61
C PHE A 495 -21.83 56.85 20.90
N GLU A 496 -20.65 56.20 20.83
CA GLU A 496 -19.36 56.58 20.16
C GLU A 496 -18.22 55.61 20.64
N GLU A 497 -17.66 54.74 19.79
CA GLU A 497 -16.49 54.90 18.90
C GLU A 497 -15.11 54.85 19.61
N ILE A 498 -14.31 53.80 19.32
CA ILE A 498 -12.89 53.64 19.71
C ILE A 498 -12.07 53.28 18.44
N PRO A 499 -10.85 53.83 18.24
CA PRO A 499 -10.32 54.17 16.92
C PRO A 499 -9.34 53.15 16.28
N LYS A 500 -9.12 53.34 14.97
CA LYS A 500 -8.14 52.65 14.08
C LYS A 500 -6.67 52.88 14.47
N PRO A 501 -5.75 51.95 14.12
CA PRO A 501 -4.32 52.24 13.99
C PRO A 501 -3.90 52.58 12.55
N THR A 502 -2.90 53.45 12.45
CA THR A 502 -2.32 54.16 11.31
C THR A 502 -1.27 53.37 10.51
N GLU A 503 -1.20 53.62 9.20
CA GLU A 503 -0.19 53.14 8.24
C GLU A 503 1.15 53.90 8.30
N ARG A 504 2.23 53.24 7.85
CA ARG A 504 3.53 53.86 7.51
C ARG A 504 3.84 53.65 6.02
N ALA A 505 4.30 54.72 5.38
CA ALA A 505 4.46 54.89 3.93
C ALA A 505 5.70 54.22 3.26
N ALA A 506 5.63 54.20 1.93
CA ALA A 506 6.36 53.42 0.92
C ALA A 506 7.76 53.93 0.48
N ARG A 507 8.45 53.08 -0.31
CA ARG A 507 9.33 53.49 -1.43
C ARG A 507 9.14 52.58 -2.66
N SER A 508 9.29 53.19 -3.82
CA SER A 508 8.92 52.84 -5.20
C SER A 508 9.99 52.09 -6.02
N ALA A 509 9.57 51.35 -7.07
CA ALA A 509 10.15 51.37 -8.43
C ALA A 509 9.35 50.53 -9.47
N ASP A 510 8.83 51.24 -10.48
CA ASP A 510 8.80 51.00 -11.94
C ASP A 510 8.14 49.79 -12.66
N ASN A 511 7.13 50.20 -13.46
CA ASN A 511 6.88 49.97 -14.89
C ASN A 511 6.05 48.77 -15.44
N ALA A 512 4.86 49.18 -15.90
CA ALA A 512 4.23 48.96 -17.21
C ALA A 512 3.40 47.68 -17.49
N SER A 513 2.09 47.90 -17.62
CA SER A 513 1.15 47.14 -18.46
C SER A 513 0.02 48.08 -18.90
N PRO A 514 -0.52 47.99 -20.14
CA PRO A 514 -1.81 48.59 -20.50
C PRO A 514 -2.93 47.53 -20.41
N SER A 515 -3.95 47.72 -19.56
CA SER A 515 -5.29 48.31 -19.84
C SER A 515 -6.22 47.30 -20.56
N ILE A 516 -7.52 47.09 -20.26
CA ILE A 516 -8.67 48.01 -20.08
C ILE A 516 -9.84 47.28 -19.34
N LYS A 517 -10.50 48.03 -18.43
CA LYS A 517 -11.94 48.22 -18.06
C LYS A 517 -13.01 47.30 -18.75
N THR A 518 -14.16 46.92 -18.19
CA THR A 518 -15.07 47.47 -17.14
C THR A 518 -16.20 46.45 -16.86
N SER A 519 -16.77 46.49 -15.66
CA SER A 519 -17.97 45.77 -15.14
C SER A 519 -19.24 46.68 -15.32
N PRO A 520 -20.47 46.50 -14.72
CA PRO A 520 -21.02 45.43 -13.85
C PRO A 520 -22.59 45.17 -13.83
N TRP A 521 -23.06 44.22 -12.98
CA TRP A 521 -24.35 44.08 -12.18
C TRP A 521 -25.76 44.16 -12.86
N GLN A 522 -26.90 43.56 -12.43
CA GLN A 522 -27.37 42.47 -11.52
C GLN A 522 -28.95 42.40 -11.52
N GLN A 523 -29.52 41.32 -10.92
CA GLN A 523 -30.91 41.08 -10.37
C GLN A 523 -31.94 40.31 -11.24
N LYS A 524 -32.33 39.06 -10.88
CA LYS A 524 -33.44 38.54 -10.00
C LYS A 524 -34.85 38.75 -10.64
N GLU A 525 -35.80 37.81 -10.75
CA GLU A 525 -36.39 36.82 -9.81
C GLU A 525 -37.48 35.95 -10.54
N GLU A 526 -37.77 34.73 -10.04
CA GLU A 526 -39.00 33.86 -10.09
C GLU A 526 -39.86 33.68 -11.39
N ALA A 527 -40.29 32.48 -11.85
CA ALA A 527 -41.27 31.57 -11.21
C ALA A 527 -41.39 30.17 -11.91
N LYS A 528 -42.02 29.21 -11.21
CA LYS A 528 -42.29 27.79 -11.55
C LYS A 528 -43.53 27.54 -12.44
N SER A 529 -43.53 26.45 -13.23
CA SER A 529 -44.60 25.40 -13.40
C SER A 529 -44.27 24.50 -14.64
N GLN A 530 -43.98 23.20 -14.49
CA GLN A 530 -44.87 22.01 -14.60
C GLN A 530 -45.69 21.93 -15.92
N ALA A 531 -45.85 20.85 -16.68
CA ALA A 531 -45.47 19.43 -16.64
C ALA A 531 -45.69 18.76 -18.04
N SER A 532 -45.18 17.53 -18.23
CA SER A 532 -45.12 16.67 -19.44
C SER A 532 -46.48 16.07 -19.92
N PRO A 533 -46.57 15.30 -21.05
CA PRO A 533 -46.11 13.89 -21.12
C PRO A 533 -45.51 13.41 -22.49
N ALA A 534 -45.04 12.15 -22.50
CA ALA A 534 -44.21 11.46 -23.51
C ALA A 534 -45.03 10.63 -24.57
N PRO A 535 -44.48 9.60 -25.27
CA PRO A 535 -43.79 9.66 -26.58
C PRO A 535 -44.46 8.79 -27.68
N ALA A 536 -43.97 8.85 -28.93
CA ALA A 536 -44.39 7.97 -30.03
C ALA A 536 -43.21 7.36 -30.83
N SER A 537 -43.38 6.11 -31.26
CA SER A 537 -42.44 5.16 -31.88
C SER A 537 -42.00 5.47 -33.33
N PRO A 538 -40.93 4.82 -33.87
CA PRO A 538 -40.38 5.10 -35.20
C PRO A 538 -40.85 4.15 -36.33
N VAL A 539 -40.69 4.61 -37.57
CA VAL A 539 -41.12 4.00 -38.85
C VAL A 539 -39.89 3.53 -39.68
N VAL A 540 -40.06 2.42 -40.42
CA VAL A 540 -39.11 1.73 -41.33
C VAL A 540 -39.13 2.34 -42.75
N PRO A 541 -38.04 2.24 -43.56
CA PRO A 541 -38.21 1.69 -44.91
C PRO A 541 -37.03 0.85 -45.48
N GLU A 542 -37.31 0.19 -46.61
CA GLU A 542 -36.63 -0.94 -47.27
C GLU A 542 -35.52 -0.64 -48.33
N ARG A 543 -34.65 -1.65 -48.48
CA ARG A 543 -33.91 -2.26 -49.63
C ARG A 543 -33.87 -1.60 -51.04
N SER A 544 -32.66 -1.58 -51.65
CA SER A 544 -32.42 -1.92 -53.07
C SER A 544 -30.93 -2.27 -53.36
N THR A 545 -30.70 -3.18 -54.31
CA THR A 545 -29.42 -3.76 -54.80
C THR A 545 -28.77 -2.93 -55.93
N PRO A 546 -27.48 -3.13 -56.29
CA PRO A 546 -27.19 -3.63 -57.66
C PRO A 546 -25.89 -4.46 -57.90
N THR A 547 -26.05 -5.42 -58.82
CA THR A 547 -25.31 -5.84 -60.05
C THR A 547 -23.78 -5.65 -60.28
N VAL A 548 -23.20 -6.69 -60.91
CA VAL A 548 -21.82 -6.93 -61.43
C VAL A 548 -21.59 -6.36 -62.86
N PRO A 549 -20.34 -6.07 -63.26
CA PRO A 549 -19.89 -6.45 -64.62
C PRO A 549 -18.44 -7.03 -64.73
N THR A 550 -18.24 -7.84 -65.77
CA THR A 550 -17.01 -8.53 -66.26
C THR A 550 -16.24 -7.69 -67.32
N PRO A 551 -15.00 -8.07 -67.73
CA PRO A 551 -13.98 -7.19 -68.33
C PRO A 551 -13.80 -7.30 -69.86
N THR A 552 -13.06 -6.35 -70.44
CA THR A 552 -12.50 -6.41 -71.81
C THR A 552 -11.01 -6.05 -71.85
N THR A 553 -10.33 -6.71 -72.79
CA THR A 553 -8.88 -6.90 -72.97
C THR A 553 -8.28 -5.89 -73.96
N THR A 554 -7.05 -5.40 -73.74
CA THR A 554 -6.07 -5.02 -74.80
C THR A 554 -4.62 -4.96 -74.27
N THR A 555 -3.67 -5.43 -75.08
CA THR A 555 -2.24 -5.68 -74.83
C THR A 555 -1.32 -4.77 -75.70
N PRO A 556 0.05 -4.79 -75.62
CA PRO A 556 0.96 -3.61 -75.53
C PRO A 556 1.89 -3.40 -76.77
N PRO A 557 2.98 -2.57 -76.73
CA PRO A 557 4.36 -3.02 -76.37
C PRO A 557 5.33 -1.87 -75.87
N PRO A 558 6.70 -1.98 -75.87
CA PRO A 558 7.55 -2.73 -74.92
C PRO A 558 8.74 -1.92 -74.32
N SER A 559 9.39 -2.41 -73.24
CA SER A 559 10.85 -2.72 -73.18
C SER A 559 11.47 -2.79 -71.76
N ALA A 560 12.31 -3.83 -71.61
CA ALA A 560 13.51 -3.99 -70.77
C ALA A 560 13.42 -4.10 -69.24
N GLY A 561 13.89 -5.25 -68.71
CA GLY A 561 14.44 -5.35 -67.35
C GLY A 561 14.12 -6.65 -66.62
N SER A 562 14.81 -7.74 -66.96
CA SER A 562 14.79 -9.00 -66.22
C SER A 562 15.38 -8.85 -64.82
N THR A 563 14.79 -9.55 -63.83
CA THR A 563 15.38 -10.26 -62.67
C THR A 563 14.54 -10.13 -61.38
N LEU A 564 13.21 -10.29 -61.43
CA LEU A 564 12.36 -10.42 -60.22
C LEU A 564 11.05 -11.17 -60.57
N GLN A 565 11.09 -12.49 -60.77
CA GLN A 565 9.84 -13.23 -61.04
C GLN A 565 9.76 -14.67 -60.50
N ALA A 566 10.76 -15.15 -59.75
CA ALA A 566 10.70 -16.47 -59.13
C ALA A 566 10.12 -16.47 -57.69
N GLY A 567 10.17 -15.35 -56.96
CA GLY A 567 9.68 -15.27 -55.57
C GLY A 567 8.18 -14.96 -55.41
N ALA A 568 7.57 -14.26 -56.37
CA ALA A 568 6.17 -13.82 -56.27
C ALA A 568 5.16 -14.95 -56.55
N ALA A 569 5.51 -15.91 -57.42
CA ALA A 569 4.64 -17.04 -57.74
C ALA A 569 4.55 -18.06 -56.60
N VAL A 570 5.63 -18.25 -55.83
CA VAL A 570 5.67 -19.16 -54.69
C VAL A 570 4.88 -18.59 -53.49
N ALA A 571 4.93 -17.27 -53.29
CA ALA A 571 4.16 -16.60 -52.24
C ALA A 571 2.65 -16.60 -52.50
N ALA A 572 2.22 -16.40 -53.75
CA ALA A 572 0.80 -16.43 -54.11
C ALA A 572 0.18 -17.83 -53.94
N ASP A 573 0.93 -18.89 -54.27
CA ASP A 573 0.47 -20.27 -54.15
C ASP A 573 0.43 -20.73 -52.68
N ALA A 574 1.33 -20.23 -51.82
CA ALA A 574 1.30 -20.46 -50.39
C ALA A 574 0.07 -19.80 -49.72
N VAL A 575 -0.21 -18.54 -50.05
CA VAL A 575 -1.39 -17.82 -49.53
C VAL A 575 -2.69 -18.50 -49.97
N GLN A 576 -2.76 -19.00 -51.21
CA GLN A 576 -3.95 -19.69 -51.71
C GLN A 576 -4.21 -21.01 -50.97
N ARG A 577 -3.16 -21.73 -50.57
CA ARG A 577 -3.29 -22.96 -49.77
C ARG A 577 -3.74 -22.67 -48.34
N GLU A 578 -3.23 -21.62 -47.71
CA GLU A 578 -3.67 -21.20 -46.37
C GLU A 578 -5.15 -20.76 -46.37
N VAL A 579 -5.57 -20.01 -47.39
CA VAL A 579 -6.98 -19.61 -47.56
C VAL A 579 -7.88 -20.82 -47.79
N SER A 580 -7.42 -21.86 -48.50
CA SER A 580 -8.16 -23.12 -48.65
C SER A 580 -8.30 -23.85 -47.32
N ALA A 581 -7.21 -23.96 -46.56
CA ALA A 581 -7.22 -24.62 -45.25
C ALA A 581 -8.16 -23.92 -44.25
N ILE A 582 -8.22 -22.58 -44.27
CA ILE A 582 -9.14 -21.80 -43.43
C ILE A 582 -10.61 -22.07 -43.82
N LYS A 583 -10.92 -22.24 -45.11
CA LYS A 583 -12.28 -22.56 -45.57
C LYS A 583 -12.71 -23.96 -45.11
N ASP A 584 -11.81 -24.93 -45.17
CA ASP A 584 -12.09 -26.30 -44.73
C ASP A 584 -12.33 -26.34 -43.21
N LEU A 585 -11.53 -25.59 -42.43
CA LEU A 585 -11.72 -25.46 -40.99
C LEU A 585 -13.08 -24.82 -40.63
N LEU A 586 -13.50 -23.80 -41.37
CA LEU A 586 -14.80 -23.14 -41.17
C LEU A 586 -15.97 -24.09 -41.51
N ALA A 587 -15.82 -24.92 -42.54
CA ALA A 587 -16.82 -25.93 -42.89
C ALA A 587 -16.94 -27.00 -41.80
N GLU A 588 -15.82 -27.43 -41.22
CA GLU A 588 -15.79 -28.39 -40.12
C GLU A 588 -16.40 -27.80 -38.84
N GLN A 589 -16.07 -26.55 -38.48
CA GLN A 589 -16.69 -25.86 -37.35
C GLN A 589 -18.21 -25.72 -37.53
N THR A 590 -18.68 -25.44 -38.74
CA THR A 590 -20.13 -25.35 -39.02
C THR A 590 -20.82 -26.69 -38.80
N LYS A 591 -20.18 -27.81 -39.18
CA LYS A 591 -20.69 -29.17 -38.95
C LYS A 591 -20.73 -29.52 -37.45
N ILE A 592 -19.70 -29.12 -36.69
CA ILE A 592 -19.66 -29.32 -35.24
C ILE A 592 -20.78 -28.54 -34.55
N ILE A 593 -20.98 -27.27 -34.92
CA ILE A 593 -22.05 -26.43 -34.36
C ILE A 593 -23.44 -27.04 -34.64
N ALA A 594 -23.66 -27.56 -35.86
CA ALA A 594 -24.91 -28.25 -36.18
C ALA A 594 -25.14 -29.50 -35.30
N SER A 595 -24.09 -30.31 -35.07
CA SER A 595 -24.19 -31.49 -34.21
C SER A 595 -24.46 -31.14 -32.73
N GLN A 596 -23.87 -30.05 -32.24
CA GLN A 596 -24.10 -29.56 -30.88
C GLN A 596 -25.52 -29.01 -30.70
N ALA A 597 -26.07 -28.35 -31.73
CA ALA A 597 -27.45 -27.88 -31.71
C ALA A 597 -28.45 -29.05 -31.61
N GLU A 598 -28.20 -30.15 -32.33
CA GLU A 598 -29.01 -31.37 -32.26
C GLU A 598 -28.92 -32.05 -30.89
N GLN A 599 -27.71 -32.11 -30.30
CA GLN A 599 -27.52 -32.62 -28.94
C GLN A 599 -28.27 -31.78 -27.89
N MET A 600 -28.24 -30.45 -28.01
CA MET A 600 -28.99 -29.57 -27.11
C MET A 600 -30.51 -29.76 -27.24
N GLN A 601 -31.03 -29.99 -28.46
CA GLN A 601 -32.45 -30.30 -28.65
C GLN A 601 -32.85 -31.62 -28.00
N ASN A 602 -32.03 -32.66 -28.13
CA ASN A 602 -32.29 -33.95 -27.49
C ASN A 602 -32.27 -33.86 -25.96
N LEU A 603 -31.28 -33.16 -25.39
CA LEU A 603 -31.22 -32.93 -23.94
C LEU A 603 -32.40 -32.11 -23.42
N THR A 604 -32.86 -31.13 -24.20
CA THR A 604 -34.04 -30.32 -23.84
C THR A 604 -35.30 -31.17 -23.81
N ALA A 605 -35.50 -32.03 -24.82
CA ALA A 605 -36.63 -32.97 -24.87
C ALA A 605 -36.58 -34.00 -23.72
N GLU A 606 -35.39 -34.48 -23.35
CA GLU A 606 -35.22 -35.40 -22.24
C GLU A 606 -35.56 -34.75 -20.89
N ILE A 607 -35.11 -33.51 -20.68
CA ILE A 607 -35.44 -32.69 -19.50
C ILE A 607 -36.95 -32.44 -19.42
N GLU A 608 -37.62 -32.13 -20.53
CA GLU A 608 -39.08 -31.98 -20.56
C GLU A 608 -39.80 -33.29 -20.21
N SER A 609 -39.32 -34.43 -20.71
CA SER A 609 -39.88 -35.74 -20.37
C SER A 609 -39.69 -36.10 -18.89
N LEU A 610 -38.56 -35.73 -18.30
CA LEU A 610 -38.26 -35.96 -16.88
C LEU A 610 -39.10 -35.06 -15.99
N LYS A 611 -39.31 -33.78 -16.37
CA LYS A 611 -40.24 -32.88 -15.69
C LYS A 611 -41.69 -33.40 -15.73
N ALA A 612 -42.12 -33.96 -16.86
CA ALA A 612 -43.46 -34.56 -16.97
C ALA A 612 -43.65 -35.82 -16.10
N LYS A 613 -42.56 -36.55 -15.78
CA LYS A 613 -42.59 -37.73 -14.90
C LYS A 613 -42.48 -37.39 -13.41
N LEU A 614 -42.02 -36.19 -13.05
CA LEU A 614 -41.89 -35.71 -11.68
C LEU A 614 -43.05 -34.81 -11.21
N GLY A 615 -44.04 -34.58 -12.08
CA GLY A 615 -45.27 -33.83 -11.77
C GLY A 615 -46.35 -34.69 -11.13
#